data_AF-A0A2H8TLG8-F1
#
_entry.id   AF-A0A2H8TLG8-F1
#
_cell.length_a   1.000
_cell.length_b   1.000
_cell.length_c   1.000
_cell.angle_alpha   90.00
_cell.angle_beta   90.00
_cell.angle_gamma   90.00
#
_symmetry.space_group_name_H-M   'P 1'
#
loop_
_entity.id
_entity.type
_entity.pdbx_description
1 polymer ?
#
loop_
_entity_poly.entity_id
_entity_poly.type
_entity_poly.pdbx_seq_one_letter_code
_entity_poly.pdbx_strand_id
1 'polypeptide(L)'
;MAGVRDNDHLVRASSLSNLAEVCRLLRYNLGSIVVEIINCVDYVLRYDPETEPRRAAVLLLQMIIQGGDSELLEILKGHIRDIYHMLKFRYHCDKDEITKLHAQVALERLNDIMKSLFLEPKQII
;
A
#
# COMPACT_ATOMS: atom_id res chain seq x y z
N MET A 1 -11.20 11.38 2.99
CA MET A 1 -10.13 11.52 1.97
C MET A 1 -10.55 12.52 0.87
N ALA A 2 -10.80 13.79 1.22
CA ALA A 2 -11.26 14.79 0.24
C ALA A 2 -10.12 15.24 -0.70
N GLY A 3 -8.90 15.39 -0.19
CA GLY A 3 -7.76 15.90 -0.97
C GLY A 3 -7.33 15.01 -2.14
N VAL A 4 -7.64 13.71 -2.13
CA VAL A 4 -7.40 12.79 -3.26
C VAL A 4 -8.38 13.02 -4.42
N ARG A 5 -9.36 13.90 -4.25
CA ARG A 5 -10.33 14.29 -5.29
C ARG A 5 -10.13 15.71 -5.79
N ASP A 6 -9.02 16.36 -5.39
CA ASP A 6 -8.71 17.71 -5.83
C ASP A 6 -8.42 17.76 -7.33
N ASN A 7 -8.74 18.89 -7.97
CA ASN A 7 -8.45 19.11 -9.37
C ASN A 7 -6.94 19.19 -9.61
N ASP A 8 -6.19 19.73 -8.66
CA ASP A 8 -4.73 19.81 -8.71
C ASP A 8 -4.08 18.48 -8.30
N HIS A 9 -3.34 17.88 -9.23
CA HIS A 9 -2.65 16.61 -9.01
C HIS A 9 -1.57 16.68 -7.92
N LEU A 10 -0.96 17.85 -7.71
CA LEU A 10 0.02 18.04 -6.64
C LEU A 10 -0.65 18.05 -5.27
N VAL A 11 -1.88 18.57 -5.17
CA VAL A 11 -2.68 18.50 -3.94
C VAL A 11 -3.09 17.05 -3.65
N ARG A 12 -3.50 16.29 -4.67
CA ARG A 12 -3.79 14.85 -4.52
C ARG A 12 -2.57 14.07 -4.05
N ALA A 13 -1.42 14.27 -4.70
CA ALA A 13 -0.15 13.64 -4.34
C ALA A 13 0.28 14.01 -2.91
N SER A 14 0.25 15.30 -2.55
CA SER A 14 0.58 15.79 -1.21
C SER A 14 -0.34 15.19 -0.15
N SER A 15 -1.64 15.05 -0.44
CA SER A 15 -2.60 14.41 0.46
C SER A 15 -2.26 12.95 0.77
N LEU A 16 -1.80 12.19 -0.23
CA LEU A 16 -1.36 10.80 -0.07
C LEU A 16 -0.04 10.73 0.73
N SER A 17 0.91 11.60 0.44
CA SER A 17 2.17 11.68 1.20
C SER A 17 1.93 12.05 2.66
N ASN A 18 1.03 12.99 2.94
CA ASN A 18 0.63 13.34 4.30
C ASN A 18 -0.05 12.16 5.00
N LEU A 19 -0.90 11.40 4.29
CA LEU A 19 -1.49 10.19 4.84
C LEU A 19 -0.43 9.13 5.18
N ALA A 20 0.60 8.96 4.35
CA ALA A 20 1.72 8.06 4.62
C ALA A 20 2.48 8.47 5.88
N GLU A 21 2.72 9.76 6.04
CA GLU A 21 3.38 10.31 7.22
C GLU A 21 2.52 10.13 8.47
N VAL A 22 1.21 10.34 8.40
CA VAL A 22 0.28 10.05 9.51
C VAL A 22 0.32 8.57 9.88
N CYS A 23 0.29 7.66 8.89
CA CYS A 23 0.39 6.22 9.16
C CYS A 23 1.69 5.88 9.90
N ARG A 24 2.80 6.48 9.48
CA ARG A 24 4.12 6.31 10.11
C ARG A 24 4.15 6.87 11.54
N LEU A 25 3.57 8.05 11.77
CA LEU A 25 3.50 8.68 13.10
C LEU A 25 2.66 7.86 14.09
N LEU A 26 1.60 7.23 13.61
CA LEU A 26 0.79 6.27 14.37
C LEU A 26 1.49 4.91 14.54
N ARG A 27 2.74 4.76 14.08
CA ARG A 27 3.50 3.51 14.08
C ARG A 27 2.73 2.37 13.43
N TYR A 28 1.92 2.70 12.43
CA TYR A 28 1.05 1.77 11.71
C TYR A 28 0.00 1.05 12.56
N ASN A 29 -0.27 1.53 13.78
CA ASN A 29 -1.42 1.09 14.57
C ASN A 29 -2.69 1.76 14.03
N LEU A 30 -3.21 1.20 12.94
CA LEU A 30 -4.30 1.76 12.15
C LEU A 30 -5.65 1.08 12.45
N GLY A 31 -5.66 -0.13 12.98
CA GLY A 31 -6.88 -0.94 13.08
C GLY A 31 -7.55 -1.12 11.71
N SER A 32 -8.88 -1.09 11.67
CA SER A 32 -9.65 -1.36 10.45
C SER A 32 -9.56 -0.27 9.38
N ILE A 33 -9.13 0.96 9.72
CA ILE A 33 -9.05 2.06 8.75
C ILE A 33 -8.05 1.76 7.62
N VAL A 34 -7.07 0.88 7.85
CA VAL A 34 -6.09 0.49 6.82
C VAL A 34 -6.77 -0.07 5.57
N VAL A 35 -7.91 -0.75 5.72
CA VAL A 35 -8.66 -1.30 4.58
C VAL A 35 -9.21 -0.18 3.70
N GLU A 36 -9.72 0.91 4.30
CA GLU A 36 -10.14 2.09 3.55
C GLU A 36 -8.97 2.80 2.87
N ILE A 37 -7.81 2.84 3.54
CA ILE A 37 -6.58 3.40 2.97
C ILE A 37 -6.13 2.58 1.75
N ILE A 38 -6.17 1.26 1.82
CA ILE A 38 -5.83 0.37 0.70
C ILE A 38 -6.80 0.55 -0.47
N ASN A 39 -8.11 0.65 -0.19
CA ASN A 39 -9.11 0.92 -1.22
C ASN A 39 -8.89 2.27 -1.91
N CYS A 40 -8.49 3.30 -1.15
CA CYS A 40 -8.11 4.60 -1.68
C CYS A 40 -6.87 4.49 -2.59
N VAL A 41 -5.84 3.76 -2.15
CA VAL A 41 -4.65 3.51 -2.96
C VAL A 41 -5.00 2.79 -4.27
N ASP A 42 -5.80 1.72 -4.21
CA ASP A 42 -6.22 0.98 -5.41
C ASP A 42 -6.96 1.90 -6.40
N TYR A 43 -7.85 2.76 -5.89
CA TYR A 43 -8.55 3.74 -6.72
C TYR A 43 -7.57 4.70 -7.41
N VAL A 44 -6.63 5.31 -6.67
CA VAL A 44 -5.66 6.25 -7.26
C VAL A 44 -4.77 5.55 -8.28
N LEU A 45 -4.26 4.36 -7.96
CA LEU A 45 -3.42 3.60 -8.87
C LEU A 45 -4.15 3.21 -10.17
N ARG A 46 -5.46 2.93 -10.10
CA ARG A 46 -6.25 2.57 -11.28
C ARG A 46 -6.66 3.76 -12.13
N TYR A 47 -7.05 4.86 -11.50
CA TYR A 47 -7.85 5.88 -12.17
C TYR A 47 -7.22 7.26 -12.20
N ASP A 48 -6.18 7.54 -11.40
CA ASP A 48 -5.54 8.85 -11.46
C ASP A 48 -4.73 8.99 -12.77
N PRO A 49 -5.04 10.00 -13.60
CA PRO A 49 -4.34 10.18 -14.87
C PRO A 49 -2.89 10.64 -14.66
N GLU A 50 -2.60 11.32 -13.55
CA GLU A 50 -1.31 11.93 -13.28
C GLU A 50 -0.36 11.01 -12.52
N THR A 51 0.93 11.21 -12.75
CA THR A 51 1.96 10.28 -12.26
C THR A 51 2.27 10.49 -10.78
N GLU A 52 2.26 11.74 -10.31
CA GLU A 52 2.61 12.10 -8.93
C GLU A 52 1.65 11.49 -7.91
N PRO A 53 0.31 11.51 -8.09
CA PRO A 53 -0.61 10.80 -7.21
C PRO A 53 -0.39 9.28 -7.22
N ARG A 54 -0.18 8.67 -8.40
CA ARG A 54 0.08 7.22 -8.49
C ARG A 54 1.36 6.83 -7.74
N ARG A 55 2.44 7.59 -7.89
CA ARG A 55 3.69 7.41 -7.13
C ARG A 55 3.46 7.52 -5.62
N ALA A 56 2.75 8.55 -5.17
CA ALA A 56 2.46 8.75 -3.76
C ALA A 56 1.58 7.62 -3.18
N ALA A 57 0.61 7.13 -3.95
CA ALA A 57 -0.27 6.03 -3.55
C ALA A 57 0.48 4.70 -3.39
N VAL A 58 1.32 4.32 -4.35
CA VAL A 58 2.10 3.08 -4.25
C VAL A 58 3.13 3.17 -3.12
N LEU A 59 3.73 4.35 -2.90
CA LEU A 59 4.67 4.56 -1.79
C LEU A 59 3.97 4.43 -0.43
N LEU A 60 2.78 5.02 -0.27
CA LEU A 60 1.94 4.86 0.92
C LEU A 60 1.70 3.38 1.23
N LEU A 61 1.31 2.60 0.22
CA LEU A 61 1.08 1.17 0.39
C LEU A 61 2.37 0.39 0.71
N GLN A 62 3.48 0.71 0.04
CA GLN A 62 4.78 0.13 0.36
C GLN A 62 5.14 0.38 1.84
N MET A 63 4.95 1.61 2.33
CA MET A 63 5.24 1.98 3.72
C MET A 63 4.35 1.23 4.71
N ILE A 64 3.04 1.08 4.42
CA ILE A 64 2.12 0.28 5.24
C ILE A 64 2.59 -1.18 5.33
N ILE A 65 2.94 -1.79 4.21
CA ILE A 65 3.38 -3.19 4.15
C ILE A 65 4.72 -3.39 4.87
N GLN A 66 5.63 -2.42 4.78
CA GLN A 66 6.95 -2.49 5.42
C GLN A 66 6.89 -2.20 6.93
N GLY A 67 6.03 -1.27 7.32
CA GLY A 67 5.93 -0.79 8.70
C GLY A 67 4.96 -1.57 9.59
N GLY A 68 4.09 -2.38 9.00
CA GLY A 68 3.12 -3.18 9.72
C GLY A 68 3.73 -4.22 10.65
N ASP A 69 3.17 -4.30 11.86
CA ASP A 69 3.43 -5.36 12.82
C ASP A 69 2.49 -6.56 12.61
N SER A 70 2.56 -7.57 13.48
CA SER A 70 1.72 -8.76 13.38
C SER A 70 0.22 -8.46 13.46
N GLU A 71 -0.20 -7.45 14.22
CA GLU A 71 -1.60 -7.05 14.31
C GLU A 71 -2.09 -6.49 12.97
N LEU A 72 -1.33 -5.57 12.38
CA LEU A 72 -1.67 -5.03 11.07
C LEU A 72 -1.72 -6.13 10.00
N LEU A 73 -0.74 -7.05 10.02
CA LEU A 73 -0.68 -8.14 9.04
C LEU A 73 -1.86 -9.12 9.16
N GLU A 74 -2.37 -9.37 10.37
CA GLU A 74 -3.60 -10.18 10.54
C GLU A 74 -4.84 -9.47 9.98
N ILE A 75 -4.94 -8.14 10.10
CA ILE A 75 -6.01 -7.36 9.44
C ILE A 75 -5.88 -7.46 7.92
N LEU A 76 -4.65 -7.35 7.40
CA LEU A 76 -4.40 -7.41 5.96
C LEU A 76 -4.58 -8.81 5.37
N LYS A 77 -4.54 -9.87 6.17
CA LYS A 77 -4.59 -11.27 5.72
C LYS A 77 -5.76 -11.57 4.79
N GLY A 78 -6.94 -11.01 5.07
CA GLY A 78 -8.13 -11.14 4.21
C GLY A 78 -8.01 -10.43 2.86
N HIS A 79 -7.04 -9.51 2.72
CA HIS A 79 -6.81 -8.65 1.56
C HIS A 79 -5.45 -8.89 0.88
N ILE A 80 -4.56 -9.71 1.45
CA ILE A 80 -3.18 -9.94 0.94
C ILE A 80 -3.20 -10.33 -0.54
N ARG A 81 -4.12 -11.21 -0.95
CA ARG A 81 -4.22 -11.66 -2.34
C ARG A 81 -4.54 -10.52 -3.31
N ASP A 82 -5.46 -9.65 -2.92
CA ASP A 82 -5.88 -8.52 -3.76
C ASP A 82 -4.79 -7.46 -3.83
N ILE A 83 -4.13 -7.18 -2.70
CA ILE A 83 -2.96 -6.30 -2.63
C ILE A 83 -1.85 -6.82 -3.53
N TYR A 84 -1.54 -8.12 -3.47
CA TYR A 84 -0.53 -8.75 -4.31
C TYR A 84 -0.85 -8.59 -5.81
N HIS A 85 -2.09 -8.89 -6.22
CA HIS A 85 -2.49 -8.75 -7.63
C HIS A 85 -2.47 -7.30 -8.10
N MET A 86 -2.91 -6.36 -7.26
CA MET A 86 -2.85 -4.93 -7.55
C MET A 86 -1.39 -4.49 -7.78
N LEU A 87 -0.49 -4.81 -6.86
CA LEU A 87 0.93 -4.45 -6.97
C LEU A 87 1.58 -5.11 -8.20
N LYS A 88 1.30 -6.39 -8.44
CA LYS A 88 1.82 -7.13 -9.60
C LYS A 88 1.33 -6.52 -10.92
N PHE A 89 0.07 -6.13 -10.98
CA PHE A 89 -0.47 -5.42 -12.15
C PHE A 89 0.26 -4.08 -12.35
N ARG A 90 0.46 -3.27 -11.30
CA ARG A 90 1.17 -1.99 -11.42
C ARG A 90 2.62 -2.15 -11.85
N TYR A 91 3.33 -3.13 -11.29
CA TYR A 91 4.70 -3.45 -11.69
C TYR A 91 4.80 -3.76 -13.20
N HIS A 92 3.86 -4.51 -13.76
CA HIS A 92 3.90 -4.89 -15.16
C HIS A 92 3.36 -3.81 -16.12
N CYS A 93 2.35 -3.05 -15.71
CA CYS A 93 1.54 -2.24 -16.62
C CYS A 93 1.65 -0.73 -16.43
N ASP A 94 2.18 -0.22 -15.31
CA ASP A 94 2.34 1.23 -15.17
C ASP A 94 3.38 1.76 -16.19
N LYS A 95 3.26 3.02 -16.59
CA LYS A 95 4.21 3.65 -17.50
C LYS A 95 5.39 4.27 -16.75
N ASP A 96 5.19 4.57 -15.47
CA ASP A 96 6.16 5.24 -14.64
C ASP A 96 7.06 4.25 -13.90
N GLU A 97 8.37 4.35 -14.13
CA GLU A 97 9.36 3.44 -13.55
C GLU A 97 9.49 3.57 -12.02
N ILE A 98 9.24 4.77 -11.46
CA ILE A 98 9.24 4.95 -10.00
C ILE A 98 8.06 4.21 -9.38
N THR A 99 6.88 4.29 -9.99
CA THR A 99 5.71 3.54 -9.55
C THR A 99 5.96 2.03 -9.60
N LYS A 100 6.61 1.53 -10.67
CA LYS A 100 7.02 0.12 -10.77
C LYS A 100 8.00 -0.28 -9.68
N LEU A 101 9.01 0.56 -9.41
CA LEU A 101 10.01 0.29 -8.39
C LEU A 101 9.37 0.13 -7.01
N HIS A 102 8.50 1.07 -6.62
CA HIS A 102 7.78 0.96 -5.34
C HIS A 102 6.87 -0.26 -5.29
N ALA A 103 6.21 -0.60 -6.41
CA ALA A 103 5.39 -1.81 -6.50
C ALA A 103 6.24 -3.08 -6.32
N GLN A 104 7.43 -3.13 -6.92
CA GLN A 104 8.35 -4.26 -6.78
C GLN A 104 8.81 -4.42 -5.32
N VAL A 105 9.26 -3.35 -4.67
CA VAL A 105 9.72 -3.39 -3.27
C VAL A 105 8.58 -3.85 -2.35
N ALA A 106 7.36 -3.36 -2.58
CA ALA A 106 6.19 -3.80 -1.83
C ALA A 106 5.88 -5.29 -2.06
N LEU A 107 6.00 -5.79 -3.30
CA LEU A 107 5.80 -7.20 -3.63
C LEU A 107 6.83 -8.10 -2.94
N GLU A 108 8.09 -7.72 -2.94
CA GLU A 108 9.17 -8.46 -2.28
C GLU A 108 8.86 -8.61 -0.78
N ARG A 109 8.52 -7.50 -0.12
CA ARG A 109 8.13 -7.52 1.29
C ARG A 109 6.88 -8.39 1.54
N LEU A 110 5.87 -8.28 0.68
CA LEU A 110 4.64 -9.06 0.81
C LEU A 110 4.91 -10.57 0.64
N ASN A 111 5.82 -10.96 -0.26
CA ASN A 111 6.24 -12.35 -0.41
C ASN A 111 6.90 -12.88 0.85
N ASP A 112 7.73 -12.09 1.53
CA ASP A 112 8.37 -12.49 2.79
C ASP A 112 7.34 -12.67 3.91
N ILE A 113 6.37 -11.76 4.00
CA ILE A 113 5.24 -11.87 4.92
C ILE A 113 4.45 -13.15 4.64
N MET A 114 4.12 -13.44 3.37
CA MET A 114 3.39 -14.64 3.00
C MET A 114 4.17 -15.91 3.36
N LYS A 115 5.49 -15.95 3.13
CA LYS A 115 6.32 -17.09 3.55
C LYS A 115 6.25 -17.30 5.06
N SER A 116 6.39 -16.25 5.86
CA SER A 116 6.29 -16.36 7.32
C SER A 116 4.90 -16.82 7.77
N LEU A 117 3.83 -16.23 7.22
CA LEU A 117 2.45 -16.56 7.61
C LEU A 117 1.99 -17.98 7.21
N PHE A 118 2.49 -18.51 6.08
CA PHE A 118 1.97 -19.75 5.49
C PHE A 118 2.96 -20.92 5.47
N LEU A 119 4.26 -20.69 5.67
CA LEU A 119 5.28 -21.75 5.60
C LEU A 119 5.96 -22.02 6.95
N GLU A 120 5.89 -21.12 7.93
CA GLU A 120 6.45 -21.39 9.26
C GLU A 120 5.48 -22.26 10.08
N PRO A 121 5.92 -23.40 10.64
CA PRO A 121 5.07 -24.20 11.50
C PRO A 121 4.68 -23.35 12.72
N LYS A 122 3.38 -23.23 13.00
CA LYS A 122 2.90 -22.68 14.26
C LYS A 122 3.66 -23.40 15.37
N GLN A 123 4.51 -22.68 16.11
CA GLN A 123 5.07 -23.22 17.34
C GLN A 123 3.88 -23.46 18.28
N ILE A 124 3.47 -24.73 18.35
CA ILE A 124 2.58 -25.22 19.39
C ILE A 124 3.44 -25.23 20.65
N ILE A 125 3.23 -24.24 21.51
CA ILE A 125 3.72 -24.23 22.89
C ILE A 125 2.73 -25.05 23.72
#